data_AF-A0A8R2NT69-F1
#
_entry.id   AF-A0A8R2NT69-F1
#
_cell.length_a   1.000
_cell.length_b   1.000
_cell.length_c   1.000
_cell.angle_alpha   90.00
_cell.angle_beta   90.00
_cell.angle_gamma   90.00
#
_symmetry.space_group_name_H-M   'P 1'
#
loop_
_entity.id
_entity.type
_entity.pdbx_description
1 polymer ?
#
loop_
_entity_poly.entity_id
_entity_poly.type
_entity_poly.pdbx_seq_one_letter_code
_entity_poly.pdbx_strand_id
1 'polypeptide(L)'
;MKSSRFLNESQTALVKQSWPMIVSNGFWTSFYTNLFKRSPSYQLQFDRFAHVPFEELESNVHFLAHSVRTGFVFNTAIELLETPDELHKILVDLGAKHRKFRLTAEHFEVVRDVLTRMIEDRLPTTGGPDRVALLAEAWKPFLTLVIGVIMDSATATVN
;
A
#
# COMPACT_ATOMS: atom_id res chain seq x y z
N MET A 1 -12.71 -22.15 3.34
CA MET A 1 -13.09 -21.10 4.31
C MET A 1 -13.68 -19.97 3.49
N LYS A 2 -14.95 -19.57 3.67
CA LYS A 2 -15.52 -18.44 2.92
C LYS A 2 -14.73 -17.19 3.33
N SER A 3 -14.11 -16.50 2.37
CA SER A 3 -13.38 -15.26 2.64
C SER A 3 -14.39 -14.25 3.20
N SER A 4 -14.23 -13.88 4.47
CA SER A 4 -15.06 -12.86 5.09
C SER A 4 -14.79 -11.53 4.38
N ARG A 5 -15.83 -10.80 3.98
CA ARG A 5 -15.69 -9.49 3.36
C ARG A 5 -15.07 -8.54 4.41
N PHE A 6 -13.81 -8.15 4.21
CA PHE A 6 -13.04 -7.36 5.18
C PHE A 6 -13.55 -5.91 5.29
N LEU A 7 -14.14 -5.39 4.20
CA LEU A 7 -14.81 -4.10 4.14
C LEU A 7 -16.30 -4.31 3.90
N ASN A 8 -17.14 -3.51 4.55
CA ASN A 8 -18.55 -3.43 4.19
C ASN A 8 -18.77 -2.59 2.91
N GLU A 9 -20.00 -2.57 2.39
CA GLU A 9 -20.35 -1.88 1.15
C GLU A 9 -20.12 -0.37 1.23
N SER A 10 -20.43 0.25 2.38
CA SER A 10 -20.21 1.67 2.60
C SER A 10 -18.71 2.02 2.59
N GLN A 11 -17.89 1.24 3.31
CA GLN A 11 -16.43 1.41 3.31
C GLN A 11 -15.83 1.21 1.92
N THR A 12 -16.31 0.20 1.19
CA THR A 12 -15.88 -0.06 -0.19
C THR A 12 -16.18 1.14 -1.10
N ALA A 13 -17.39 1.69 -1.01
CA ALA A 13 -17.79 2.86 -1.79
C ALA A 13 -16.96 4.10 -1.44
N LEU A 14 -16.69 4.34 -0.15
CA LEU A 14 -15.88 5.48 0.31
C LEU A 14 -14.43 5.40 -0.18
N VAL A 15 -13.81 4.21 -0.11
CA VAL A 15 -12.45 3.97 -0.65
C VAL A 15 -12.43 4.19 -2.16
N LYS A 16 -13.33 3.54 -2.91
CA LYS A 16 -13.41 3.68 -4.38
C LYS A 16 -13.66 5.13 -4.81
N GLN A 17 -14.53 5.87 -4.12
CA GLN A 17 -14.87 7.25 -4.45
C GLN A 17 -13.72 8.22 -4.14
N SER A 18 -13.04 8.03 -3.00
CA SER A 18 -12.00 8.97 -2.58
C SER A 18 -10.64 8.70 -3.21
N TRP A 19 -10.36 7.46 -3.65
CA TRP A 19 -9.06 7.12 -4.22
C TRP A 19 -8.61 8.02 -5.38
N PRO A 20 -9.45 8.30 -6.41
CA PRO A 20 -9.08 9.22 -7.49
C PRO A 20 -8.79 10.66 -7.03
N MET A 21 -9.29 11.05 -5.86
CA MET A 21 -9.06 12.37 -5.26
C MET A 21 -7.75 12.43 -4.47
N ILE A 22 -7.29 11.28 -3.98
CA ILE A 22 -6.08 11.11 -3.17
C ILE A 22 -4.86 10.86 -4.06
N VAL A 23 -5.01 10.01 -5.08
CA VAL A 23 -3.89 9.58 -5.93
C VAL A 23 -3.56 10.65 -6.96
N SER A 24 -2.37 11.24 -6.82
CA SER A 24 -1.81 12.17 -7.80
C SER A 24 -0.68 11.53 -8.59
N ASN A 25 -0.29 12.17 -9.69
CA ASN A 25 0.99 11.88 -10.33
C ASN A 25 2.10 12.01 -9.28
N GLY A 26 2.94 10.96 -9.15
CA GLY A 26 4.01 10.92 -8.16
C GLY A 26 3.60 10.51 -6.74
N PHE A 27 2.35 10.09 -6.50
CA PHE A 27 1.95 9.56 -5.18
C PHE A 27 2.88 8.41 -4.75
N TRP A 28 3.13 7.46 -5.65
CA TRP A 28 3.93 6.27 -5.33
C TRP A 28 5.44 6.54 -5.25
N THR A 29 5.97 7.51 -5.99
CA THR A 29 7.37 7.95 -5.78
C THR A 29 7.49 8.64 -4.42
N SER A 30 6.55 9.54 -4.09
CA SER A 30 6.48 10.18 -2.77
C SER A 30 6.38 9.16 -1.63
N PHE A 31 5.66 8.05 -1.83
CA PHE A 31 5.57 6.97 -0.85
C PHE A 31 6.93 6.37 -0.52
N TYR A 32 7.70 5.95 -1.52
CA TYR A 32 9.03 5.39 -1.27
C TYR A 32 10.01 6.44 -0.74
N THR A 33 9.94 7.68 -1.23
CA THR A 33 10.73 8.81 -0.72
C THR A 33 10.45 9.03 0.79
N ASN A 34 9.19 9.00 1.21
CA ASN A 34 8.82 9.12 2.62
C ASN A 34 9.21 7.90 3.45
N LEU A 35 9.09 6.70 2.88
CA LEU A 35 9.50 5.46 3.51
C LEU A 35 11.01 5.45 3.79
N PHE A 36 11.83 5.84 2.82
CA PHE A 36 13.28 5.87 2.96
C PHE A 36 13.76 7.03 3.84
N LYS A 37 13.05 8.18 3.86
CA LYS A 37 13.28 9.23 4.86
C LYS A 37 13.05 8.74 6.28
N ARG A 38 11.97 7.96 6.50
CA ARG A 38 11.65 7.39 7.82
C ARG A 38 12.61 6.27 8.21
N SER A 39 13.02 5.44 7.24
CA SER A 39 13.84 4.26 7.47
C SER A 39 14.80 4.04 6.29
N PRO A 40 15.98 4.71 6.28
CA PRO A 40 16.91 4.66 5.15
C PRO A 40 17.37 3.24 4.78
N SER A 41 17.44 2.33 5.77
CA SER A 41 17.78 0.92 5.55
C SER A 41 16.83 0.18 4.61
N TYR A 42 15.60 0.67 4.40
CA TYR A 42 14.63 0.03 3.51
C TYR A 42 15.05 0.12 2.05
N GLN A 43 15.76 1.19 1.67
CA GLN A 43 16.27 1.34 0.31
C GLN A 43 17.23 0.19 -0.05
N LEU A 44 17.97 -0.33 0.93
CA LEU A 44 18.92 -1.42 0.74
C LEU A 44 18.26 -2.75 0.33
N GLN A 45 16.94 -2.89 0.52
CA GLN A 45 16.19 -4.08 0.08
C GLN A 45 15.93 -4.10 -1.43
N PHE A 46 16.29 -3.03 -2.14
CA PHE A 46 16.04 -2.86 -3.56
C PHE A 46 17.35 -2.83 -4.35
N ASP A 47 17.92 -4.00 -4.64
CA ASP A 47 19.25 -4.17 -5.29
C ASP A 47 19.55 -3.19 -6.43
N ARG A 48 18.55 -2.85 -7.25
CA ARG A 48 18.68 -2.00 -8.44
C ARG A 48 18.84 -0.51 -8.15
N PHE A 49 18.53 -0.08 -6.93
CA PHE A 49 18.68 1.31 -6.49
C PHE A 49 19.09 1.43 -5.01
N ALA A 50 19.63 0.36 -4.41
CA ALA A 50 20.03 0.30 -3.01
C ALA A 50 21.06 1.38 -2.62
N HIS A 51 21.94 1.74 -3.55
CA HIS A 51 23.04 2.70 -3.32
C HIS A 51 22.93 3.96 -4.20
N VAL A 52 21.77 4.18 -4.82
CA VAL A 52 21.51 5.43 -5.54
C VAL A 52 21.35 6.54 -4.50
N PRO A 53 22.04 7.69 -4.65
CA PRO A 53 21.85 8.83 -3.75
C PRO A 53 20.37 9.22 -3.66
N PHE A 54 19.92 9.65 -2.48
CA PHE A 54 18.51 9.91 -2.21
C PHE A 54 17.92 10.95 -3.17
N GLU A 55 18.71 11.99 -3.47
CA GLU A 55 18.38 13.10 -4.38
C GLU A 55 18.29 12.67 -5.85
N GLU A 56 18.87 11.51 -6.19
CA GLU A 56 18.88 10.94 -7.54
C GLU A 56 17.83 9.84 -7.73
N LEU A 57 17.10 9.43 -6.68
CA LEU A 57 16.14 8.34 -6.76
C LEU A 57 15.03 8.61 -7.78
N GLU A 58 14.50 9.84 -7.83
CA GLU A 58 13.39 10.17 -8.72
C GLU A 58 13.78 10.20 -10.21
N SER A 59 15.08 10.20 -10.53
CA SER A 59 15.57 10.04 -11.90
C SER A 59 15.95 8.59 -12.24
N ASN A 60 15.97 7.69 -11.25
CA ASN A 60 16.31 6.29 -11.45
C ASN A 60 15.15 5.48 -12.05
N VAL A 61 15.38 4.89 -13.23
CA VAL A 61 14.34 4.11 -13.95
C VAL A 61 13.82 2.91 -13.17
N HIS A 62 14.64 2.26 -12.34
CA HIS A 62 14.22 1.10 -11.56
C HIS A 62 13.38 1.50 -10.35
N PHE A 63 13.67 2.63 -9.73
CA PHE A 63 12.84 3.25 -8.69
C PHE A 63 11.47 3.60 -9.26
N LEU A 64 11.43 4.37 -10.37
CA LEU A 64 10.19 4.75 -11.05
C LEU A 64 9.35 3.52 -11.43
N ALA A 65 9.97 2.50 -12.03
CA ALA A 65 9.28 1.27 -12.41
C ALA A 65 8.75 0.49 -11.20
N HIS A 66 9.43 0.54 -10.04
CA HIS A 66 8.92 -0.07 -8.82
C HIS A 66 7.73 0.71 -8.25
N SER A 67 7.82 2.04 -8.15
CA SER A 67 6.71 2.90 -7.73
C SER A 67 5.44 2.68 -8.58
N VAL A 68 5.60 2.61 -9.90
CA VAL A 68 4.50 2.34 -10.83
C VAL A 68 3.84 0.98 -10.58
N ARG A 69 4.64 -0.09 -10.39
CA ARG A 69 4.12 -1.44 -10.09
C ARG A 69 3.33 -1.48 -8.78
N THR A 70 3.79 -0.77 -7.75
CA THR A 70 3.06 -0.65 -6.49
C THR A 70 1.71 0.04 -6.70
N GLY A 71 1.68 1.09 -7.52
CA GLY A 71 0.41 1.73 -7.89
C GLY A 71 -0.55 0.83 -8.64
N PHE A 72 -0.05 0.01 -9.58
CA PHE A 72 -0.89 -0.99 -10.25
C PHE A 72 -1.51 -1.98 -9.27
N VAL A 73 -0.72 -2.52 -8.33
CA VAL A 73 -1.23 -3.45 -7.31
C VAL A 73 -2.35 -2.80 -6.49
N PHE A 74 -2.17 -1.57 -6.02
CA PHE A 74 -3.17 -0.89 -5.21
C PHE A 74 -4.44 -0.55 -6.01
N ASN A 75 -4.30 -0.11 -7.26
CA ASN A 75 -5.45 0.12 -8.14
C ASN A 75 -6.25 -1.17 -8.34
N THR A 76 -5.57 -2.27 -8.68
CA THR A 76 -6.21 -3.58 -8.81
C THR A 76 -6.85 -4.04 -7.50
N ALA A 77 -6.20 -3.79 -6.36
CA ALA A 77 -6.77 -4.15 -5.06
C ALA A 77 -8.09 -3.41 -4.79
N ILE A 78 -8.18 -2.13 -5.15
CA ILE A 78 -9.39 -1.32 -5.02
C ILE A 78 -10.48 -1.79 -5.99
N GLU A 79 -10.12 -2.12 -7.23
CA GLU A 79 -11.05 -2.67 -8.24
C GLU A 79 -11.70 -3.97 -7.75
N LEU A 80 -10.91 -4.86 -7.15
CA LEU A 80 -11.33 -6.20 -6.69
C LEU A 80 -11.95 -6.23 -5.27
N LEU A 81 -12.24 -5.09 -4.65
CA LEU A 81 -12.86 -5.07 -3.31
C LEU A 81 -14.22 -5.78 -3.22
N GLU A 82 -14.90 -5.95 -4.34
CA GLU A 82 -16.19 -6.63 -4.44
C GLU A 82 -16.05 -8.11 -4.81
N THR A 83 -14.83 -8.57 -5.11
CA THR A 83 -14.47 -9.94 -5.48
C THR A 83 -13.40 -10.47 -4.51
N PRO A 84 -13.75 -10.69 -3.22
CA PRO A 84 -12.79 -10.90 -2.14
C PRO A 84 -11.88 -12.13 -2.33
N ASP A 85 -12.35 -13.17 -3.02
CA ASP A 85 -11.53 -14.36 -3.29
C ASP A 85 -10.43 -14.07 -4.33
N GLU A 86 -10.73 -13.29 -5.38
CA GLU A 86 -9.76 -12.86 -6.37
C GLU A 86 -8.75 -11.89 -5.77
N LEU A 87 -9.23 -10.91 -4.99
CA LEU A 87 -8.39 -9.97 -4.25
C LEU A 87 -7.42 -10.72 -3.33
N HIS A 88 -7.92 -11.68 -2.54
CA HIS A 88 -7.09 -12.46 -1.64
C HIS A 88 -6.01 -13.24 -2.40
N LYS A 89 -6.38 -13.90 -3.51
CA LYS A 89 -5.44 -14.65 -4.34
C LYS A 89 -4.28 -13.77 -4.83
N ILE A 90 -4.56 -12.59 -5.39
CA ILE A 90 -3.50 -11.72 -5.93
C ILE A 90 -2.57 -11.19 -4.83
N LEU A 91 -3.10 -10.89 -3.64
CA LEU A 91 -2.32 -10.38 -2.52
C LEU A 91 -1.44 -11.48 -1.90
N VAL A 92 -1.96 -12.70 -1.81
CA VAL A 92 -1.18 -13.87 -1.38
C VAL A 92 -0.03 -14.14 -2.35
N ASP A 93 -0.31 -14.13 -3.66
CA ASP A 93 0.71 -14.33 -4.71
C ASP A 93 1.78 -13.22 -4.66
N LEU A 94 1.38 -11.99 -4.35
CA LEU A 94 2.31 -10.89 -4.16
C LEU A 94 3.16 -11.06 -2.90
N GLY A 95 2.57 -11.42 -1.76
CA GLY A 95 3.30 -11.70 -0.53
C GLY A 95 4.30 -12.84 -0.69
N ALA A 96 3.94 -13.90 -1.43
CA ALA A 96 4.84 -15.00 -1.74
C ALA A 96 6.11 -14.54 -2.47
N LYS A 97 5.99 -13.56 -3.39
CA LYS A 97 7.14 -12.95 -4.08
C LYS A 97 8.04 -12.14 -3.13
N HIS A 98 7.52 -11.69 -1.98
CA HIS A 98 8.27 -10.93 -0.99
C HIS A 98 9.04 -11.81 0.01
N ARG A 99 8.74 -13.11 0.12
CA ARG A 99 9.42 -14.05 1.06
C ARG A 99 10.94 -14.02 0.95
N LYS A 100 11.46 -13.92 -0.27
CA LYS A 100 12.92 -13.91 -0.53
C LYS A 100 13.66 -12.74 0.15
N PHE A 101 12.96 -11.65 0.44
CA PHE A 101 13.53 -10.47 1.09
C PHE A 101 13.56 -10.59 2.62
N ARG A 102 12.97 -11.66 3.19
CA ARG A 102 12.98 -11.96 4.64
C ARG A 102 12.53 -10.77 5.51
N LEU A 103 11.52 -10.06 5.02
CA LEU A 103 10.90 -8.95 5.74
C LEU A 103 10.21 -9.45 7.00
N THR A 104 10.30 -8.69 8.08
CA THR A 104 9.60 -8.96 9.34
C THR A 104 8.24 -8.26 9.36
N ALA A 105 7.36 -8.63 10.29
CA ALA A 105 6.08 -7.94 10.51
C ALA A 105 6.28 -6.42 10.72
N GLU A 106 7.31 -6.03 11.48
CA GLU A 106 7.67 -4.62 11.70
C GLU A 106 7.90 -3.86 10.39
N HIS A 107 8.47 -4.51 9.36
CA HIS A 107 8.65 -3.87 8.05
C HIS A 107 7.32 -3.49 7.41
N PHE A 108 6.32 -4.36 7.51
CA PHE A 108 5.00 -4.12 6.97
C PHE A 108 4.22 -3.10 7.79
N GLU A 109 4.39 -3.07 9.11
CA GLU A 109 3.78 -2.06 9.99
C GLU A 109 4.25 -0.64 9.63
N VAL A 110 5.56 -0.45 9.40
CA VAL A 110 6.11 0.84 8.94
C VAL A 110 5.53 1.24 7.58
N VAL A 111 5.42 0.30 6.64
CA VAL A 111 4.81 0.54 5.33
C VAL A 111 3.36 0.99 5.48
N ARG A 112 2.56 0.26 6.29
CA ARG A 112 1.16 0.60 6.55
C ARG A 112 1.04 2.01 7.12
N ASP A 113 1.83 2.33 8.15
CA ASP A 113 1.81 3.64 8.80
C ASP A 113 2.14 4.80 7.83
N VAL A 114 3.14 4.63 6.96
CA VAL A 114 3.50 5.66 5.97
C VAL A 114 2.35 5.86 4.99
N LEU A 115 1.74 4.77 4.49
CA LEU A 115 0.59 4.85 3.59
C LEU A 115 -0.61 5.50 4.27
N THR A 116 -0.94 5.12 5.50
CA THR A 116 -2.05 5.70 6.27
C THR A 116 -1.89 7.21 6.36
N ARG A 117 -0.74 7.71 6.82
CA ARG A 117 -0.49 9.16 6.92
C ARG A 117 -0.60 9.84 5.56
N MET A 118 0.00 9.27 4.53
CA MET A 118 -0.05 9.86 3.19
C MET A 118 -1.45 9.96 2.61
N ILE A 119 -2.31 8.99 2.90
CA ILE A 119 -3.71 8.98 2.51
C ILE A 119 -4.48 10.01 3.33
N GLU A 120 -4.34 10.01 4.66
CA GLU A 120 -4.99 10.96 5.58
C GLU A 120 -4.68 12.42 5.22
N ASP A 121 -3.40 12.73 4.93
CA ASP A 121 -2.94 14.07 4.52
C ASP A 121 -3.55 14.55 3.19
N ARG A 122 -4.07 13.62 2.39
CA ARG A 122 -4.62 13.89 1.04
C ARG A 122 -6.12 13.67 0.96
N LEU A 123 -6.78 13.39 2.07
CA LEU A 123 -8.23 13.24 2.08
C LEU A 123 -8.91 14.55 1.65
N PRO A 124 -9.95 14.49 0.80
CA PRO A 124 -10.66 15.68 0.38
C PRO A 124 -11.36 16.32 1.56
N THR A 125 -11.10 17.62 1.77
CA THR A 125 -11.70 18.40 2.87
C THR A 125 -13.11 18.90 2.54
N THR A 126 -13.56 18.74 1.28
CA THR A 126 -14.93 19.03 0.86
C THR A 126 -15.93 18.18 1.64
N GLY A 127 -16.93 18.83 2.23
CA GLY A 127 -17.93 18.16 3.09
C GLY A 127 -17.62 18.23 4.58
N GLY A 128 -16.52 18.88 4.98
CA GLY A 128 -16.22 19.20 6.38
C GLY A 128 -15.56 18.06 7.18
N PRO A 129 -15.21 18.31 8.46
CA PRO A 129 -14.42 17.40 9.28
C PRO A 129 -15.03 16.00 9.44
N ASP A 130 -16.36 15.91 9.57
CA ASP A 130 -17.06 14.62 9.71
C ASP A 130 -16.90 13.73 8.47
N ARG A 131 -16.90 14.34 7.28
CA ARG A 131 -16.67 13.61 6.03
C ARG A 131 -15.23 13.13 5.92
N VAL A 132 -14.27 13.96 6.32
CA VAL A 132 -12.85 13.59 6.35
C VAL A 132 -12.63 12.42 7.31
N ALA A 133 -13.19 12.49 8.52
CA ALA A 133 -13.11 11.42 9.51
C ALA A 133 -13.73 10.11 8.97
N LEU A 134 -14.90 10.19 8.33
CA LEU A 134 -15.55 9.03 7.72
C LEU A 134 -14.68 8.38 6.63
N LEU A 135 -14.03 9.19 5.78
CA LEU A 135 -13.10 8.67 4.78
C LEU A 135 -11.88 8.01 5.44
N ALA A 136 -11.27 8.65 6.44
CA ALA A 136 -10.13 8.10 7.17
C ALA A 136 -10.47 6.74 7.80
N GLU A 137 -11.63 6.62 8.47
CA GLU A 137 -12.08 5.35 9.04
C GLU A 137 -12.34 4.26 7.98
N ALA A 138 -12.76 4.64 6.77
CA ALA A 138 -12.95 3.68 5.68
C ALA A 138 -11.62 3.15 5.10
N TRP A 139 -10.56 3.97 5.11
CA TRP A 139 -9.23 3.57 4.62
C TRP A 139 -8.48 2.63 5.55
N LYS A 140 -8.74 2.69 6.87
CA LYS A 140 -8.11 1.79 7.85
C LYS A 140 -8.28 0.30 7.52
N PRO A 141 -9.51 -0.25 7.36
CA PRO A 141 -9.68 -1.66 7.04
C PRO A 141 -9.14 -2.00 5.64
N PHE A 142 -9.16 -1.07 4.68
CA PHE A 142 -8.52 -1.28 3.39
C PHE A 142 -7.01 -1.55 3.52
N LEU A 143 -6.30 -0.66 4.23
CA LEU A 143 -4.86 -0.80 4.41
C LEU A 143 -4.50 -2.02 5.26
N THR A 144 -5.30 -2.31 6.30
CA THR A 144 -5.14 -3.53 7.10
C THR A 144 -5.32 -4.79 6.25
N LEU A 145 -6.32 -4.84 5.36
CA LEU A 145 -6.52 -5.96 4.44
C LEU A 145 -5.32 -6.14 3.51
N VAL A 146 -4.98 -5.10 2.75
CA VAL A 146 -3.98 -5.18 1.68
C VAL A 146 -2.61 -5.51 2.24
N ILE A 147 -2.18 -4.77 3.27
CA ILE A 147 -0.86 -4.99 3.86
C ILE A 147 -0.83 -6.27 4.70
N GLY A 148 -1.89 -6.57 5.44
CA GLY A 148 -1.98 -7.77 6.28
C GLY A 148 -1.87 -9.06 5.46
N VAL A 149 -2.62 -9.19 4.37
CA VAL A 149 -2.56 -10.42 3.54
C VAL A 149 -1.18 -10.59 2.88
N ILE A 150 -0.57 -9.48 2.41
CA ILE A 150 0.78 -9.52 1.86
C ILE A 150 1.79 -9.93 2.94
N MET A 151 1.70 -9.34 4.13
CA MET A 151 2.56 -9.64 5.28
C MET A 151 2.46 -11.11 5.69
N ASP A 152 1.24 -11.62 5.89
CA ASP A 152 0.99 -13.00 6.30
C ASP A 152 1.61 -13.97 5.29
N SER A 153 1.38 -13.73 4.00
CA SER A 153 1.95 -14.57 2.94
C SER A 153 3.48 -14.42 2.83
N ALA A 154 4.04 -13.23 3.05
CA ALA A 154 5.48 -12.97 2.97
C ALA A 154 6.28 -13.51 4.17
N THR A 155 5.65 -13.63 5.32
CA THR A 155 6.27 -14.09 6.57
C THR A 155 5.94 -15.55 6.91
N ALA A 156 5.01 -16.17 6.17
CA ALA A 156 4.71 -17.59 6.30
C ALA A 156 5.98 -18.44 6.18
N THR A 157 6.24 -19.26 7.21
CA THR A 157 7.29 -20.26 7.18
C THR A 157 6.96 -21.31 6.12
N VAL A 158 7.84 -21.49 5.14
CA VAL A 158 7.74 -22.63 4.22
C VAL A 158 8.15 -23.87 5.01
N ASN A 159 7.16 -24.69 5.37
CA ASN A 159 7.42 -26.04 5.89
C ASN A 159 7.88 -26.96 4.76
#